data_AF-A0A0S8KTS0-F1
#
_entry.id   AF-A0A0S8KTS0-F1
#
_cell.length_a   1.000
_cell.length_b   1.000
_cell.length_c   1.000
_cell.angle_alpha   90.00
_cell.angle_beta   90.00
_cell.angle_gamma   90.00
#
_symmetry.space_group_name_H-M   'P 1'
#
loop_
_entity.id
_entity.type
_entity.pdbx_description
1 polymer ?
#
loop_
_entity_poly.entity_id
_entity_poly.type
_entity_poly.pdbx_seq_one_letter_code
_entity_poly.pdbx_strand_id
1 'polypeptide(L)'
;MVAETARTFVVLSVVSGLFCAAACARQVAKEEFEVGQRWEYQHEGPRPGSVEPNAIDGERILHVVSVVEERGSKQWIIEERFTNAEHVIGRLYVDEERLLTAIEIENKKGEVAKLRYDPPVPYQLTELDVGKDRTIDTALRMDSADFALPSKIVTQRLEDETITTEAGEFVGCLHYKTTISSTFDIKIAKIPVTEERERWYHPDVNGLVKEVYRKGPVKLLSWSREGYTATSLLTAFGKEQVRAQIGATRRTDDEGERKQQPNNPRSRAFSRTTAYLVLLGAIGIVAVGSYIFGRTKGLRDS
;
A
#
# COMPACT_ATOMS: atom_id res chain seq x y z
N MET A 1 -5.05 18.77 -89.53
CA MET A 1 -3.69 19.02 -89.00
C MET A 1 -3.68 20.38 -88.32
N VAL A 2 -4.06 20.38 -87.03
CA VAL A 2 -3.87 21.46 -86.06
C VAL A 2 -3.62 20.73 -84.74
N ALA A 3 -2.58 21.16 -84.03
CA ALA A 3 -1.87 20.42 -83.01
C ALA A 3 -2.65 20.22 -81.70
N GLU A 4 -2.56 19.00 -81.18
CA GLU A 4 -2.73 18.64 -79.77
C GLU A 4 -1.60 19.24 -78.93
N THR A 5 -1.92 19.88 -77.81
CA THR A 5 -1.01 19.95 -76.66
C THR A 5 -1.76 20.40 -75.40
N ALA A 6 -2.42 19.44 -74.76
CA ALA A 6 -2.84 19.55 -73.37
C ALA A 6 -2.30 18.33 -72.63
N ARG A 7 -1.09 18.44 -72.07
CA ARG A 7 -0.54 17.49 -71.10
C ARG A 7 0.19 18.24 -69.99
N THR A 8 -0.43 18.19 -68.83
CA THR A 8 0.21 17.85 -67.56
C THR A 8 1.31 18.80 -67.09
N PHE A 9 0.90 19.87 -66.40
CA PHE A 9 1.78 20.55 -65.46
C PHE A 9 2.05 19.63 -64.26
N VAL A 10 3.34 19.36 -64.08
CA VAL A 10 3.97 18.51 -63.08
C VAL A 10 4.26 19.34 -61.82
N VAL A 11 3.79 18.83 -60.69
CA VAL A 11 4.42 18.85 -59.35
C VAL A 11 4.88 20.20 -58.79
N LEU A 12 4.07 20.82 -57.90
CA LEU A 12 4.58 21.60 -56.75
C LEU A 12 3.46 21.95 -55.72
N SER A 13 2.96 20.99 -54.94
CA SER A 13 2.12 21.25 -53.75
C SER A 13 2.16 20.08 -52.74
N VAL A 14 3.34 19.52 -52.52
CA VAL A 14 3.65 18.64 -51.39
C VAL A 14 4.82 19.31 -50.68
N VAL A 15 4.83 19.35 -49.35
CA VAL A 15 5.80 20.03 -48.46
C VAL A 15 5.36 21.43 -47.99
N SER A 16 4.37 21.47 -47.10
CA SER A 16 4.32 22.44 -45.98
C SER A 16 3.24 22.00 -45.00
N GLY A 17 3.64 21.56 -43.80
CA GLY A 17 2.72 21.41 -42.66
C GLY A 17 2.72 20.10 -41.88
N LEU A 18 3.66 19.18 -42.08
CA LEU A 18 3.94 18.11 -41.11
C LEU A 18 5.15 18.51 -40.25
N PHE A 19 4.99 19.59 -39.48
CA PHE A 19 5.92 19.91 -38.41
C PHE A 19 5.53 19.08 -37.18
N CYS A 20 6.40 18.12 -36.89
CA CYS A 20 6.60 17.41 -35.64
C CYS A 20 5.86 17.98 -34.41
N ALA A 21 4.67 17.45 -34.14
CA ALA A 21 4.21 17.22 -32.79
C ALA A 21 4.05 15.71 -32.60
N ALA A 22 5.13 14.97 -32.87
CA ALA A 22 5.36 13.75 -32.11
C ALA A 22 5.60 14.22 -30.68
N ALA A 23 4.50 14.44 -29.96
CA ALA A 23 4.50 14.42 -28.51
C ALA A 23 5.09 13.05 -28.18
N CYS A 24 6.39 13.04 -27.91
CA CYS A 24 7.04 11.91 -27.30
C CYS A 24 6.27 11.68 -26.01
N ALA A 25 5.32 10.74 -26.04
CA ALA A 25 4.94 9.99 -24.87
C ALA A 25 6.25 9.34 -24.42
N ARG A 26 7.02 10.08 -23.62
CA ARG A 26 8.21 9.58 -22.98
C ARG A 26 7.65 8.59 -22.00
N GLN A 27 7.58 7.34 -22.44
CA GLN A 27 7.31 6.21 -21.58
C GLN A 27 8.45 6.23 -20.57
N VAL A 28 8.22 6.90 -19.44
CA VAL A 28 9.21 6.98 -18.36
C VAL A 28 9.39 5.53 -17.95
N ALA A 29 10.53 4.95 -18.33
CA ALA A 29 10.89 3.63 -17.87
C ALA A 29 10.78 3.66 -16.34
N LYS A 30 9.98 2.74 -15.79
CA LYS A 30 9.81 2.63 -14.33
C LYS A 30 11.19 2.29 -13.76
N GLU A 31 11.88 3.29 -13.21
CA GLU A 31 13.20 3.10 -12.61
C GLU A 31 13.08 2.04 -11.52
N GLU A 32 13.93 1.02 -11.49
CA GLU A 32 13.82 -0.06 -10.51
C GLU A 32 14.04 0.45 -9.07
N PHE A 33 13.47 -0.24 -8.08
CA PHE A 33 13.85 0.02 -6.70
C PHE A 33 15.20 -0.64 -6.41
N GLU A 34 16.01 0.05 -5.63
CA GLU A 34 17.33 -0.44 -5.24
C GLU A 34 17.34 -0.78 -3.76
N VAL A 35 17.99 -1.90 -3.39
CA VAL A 35 18.19 -2.22 -1.97
C VAL A 35 18.99 -1.10 -1.31
N GLY A 36 18.49 -0.65 -0.15
CA GLY A 36 19.01 0.51 0.56
C GLY A 36 18.31 1.83 0.22
N GLN A 37 17.49 1.88 -0.84
CA GLN A 37 16.73 3.08 -1.17
C GLN A 37 15.76 3.44 -0.05
N ARG A 38 15.80 4.69 0.39
CA ARG A 38 15.14 5.17 1.60
C ARG A 38 14.48 6.52 1.37
N TRP A 39 13.32 6.70 1.98
CA TRP A 39 12.59 7.96 2.06
C TRP A 39 12.23 8.26 3.50
N GLU A 40 12.43 9.50 3.91
CA GLU A 40 12.11 10.01 5.23
C GLU A 40 11.07 11.11 5.09
N TYR A 41 10.08 11.09 5.97
CA TYR A 41 8.97 12.02 5.94
C TYR A 41 8.72 12.61 7.31
N GLN A 42 8.58 13.93 7.35
CA GLN A 42 7.90 14.57 8.46
C GLN A 42 6.43 14.13 8.44
N HIS A 43 5.97 13.52 9.53
CA HIS A 43 4.61 13.01 9.65
C HIS A 43 3.82 13.77 10.70
N GLU A 44 2.61 14.19 10.33
CA GLU A 44 1.66 14.81 11.24
C GLU A 44 0.37 14.01 11.29
N GLY A 45 -0.17 13.79 12.49
CA GLY A 45 -1.41 13.06 12.70
C GLY A 45 -1.22 11.56 12.96
N PRO A 46 -2.31 10.79 12.97
CA PRO A 46 -2.27 9.36 13.29
C PRO A 46 -1.67 8.54 12.15
N ARG A 47 -1.04 7.41 12.49
CA ARG A 47 -0.51 6.46 11.49
C ARG A 47 -1.52 6.17 10.38
N PRO A 48 -1.10 6.13 9.11
CA PRO A 48 -1.91 5.53 8.06
C PRO A 48 -2.36 4.13 8.47
N GLY A 49 -3.64 3.83 8.30
CA GLY A 49 -4.21 2.54 8.71
C GLY A 49 -4.47 2.36 10.21
N SER A 50 -4.05 3.29 11.09
CA SER A 50 -4.35 3.21 12.53
C SER A 50 -5.85 3.17 12.81
N VAL A 51 -6.18 2.51 13.92
CA VAL A 51 -7.49 2.59 14.56
C VAL A 51 -7.54 3.61 15.67
N GLU A 52 -6.40 3.88 16.30
CA GLU A 52 -6.28 4.86 17.36
C GLU A 52 -5.83 6.19 16.75
N PRO A 53 -6.50 7.32 17.08
CA PRO A 53 -6.16 8.64 16.56
C PRO A 53 -4.93 9.25 17.23
N ASN A 54 -4.10 8.44 17.88
CA ASN A 54 -2.89 8.93 18.52
C ASN A 54 -1.92 9.36 17.43
N ALA A 55 -1.56 10.64 17.44
CA ALA A 55 -0.47 11.13 16.62
C ALA A 55 0.79 10.33 16.94
N ILE A 56 1.55 10.01 15.90
CA ILE A 56 2.86 9.41 16.08
C ILE A 56 3.87 10.54 16.20
N ASP A 57 4.82 10.35 17.11
CA ASP A 57 5.98 11.21 17.23
C ASP A 57 7.14 10.67 16.37
N GLY A 58 7.86 11.59 15.72
CA GLY A 58 8.99 11.31 14.84
C GLY A 58 8.65 11.17 13.35
N GLU A 59 9.69 10.88 12.56
CA GLU A 59 9.57 10.77 11.11
C GLU A 59 9.04 9.40 10.72
N ARG A 60 8.29 9.37 9.61
CA ARG A 60 7.94 8.13 8.91
C ARG A 60 9.06 7.78 7.95
N ILE A 61 9.48 6.53 7.95
CA ILE A 61 10.58 6.04 7.13
C ILE A 61 10.07 4.88 6.27
N LEU A 62 10.33 4.95 4.97
CA LEU A 62 10.19 3.84 4.04
C LEU A 62 11.58 3.41 3.55
N HIS A 63 11.91 2.12 3.65
CA HIS A 63 13.23 1.60 3.30
C HIS A 63 13.12 0.30 2.51
N VAL A 64 13.72 0.25 1.32
CA VAL A 64 13.85 -0.98 0.54
C VAL A 64 14.91 -1.85 1.18
N VAL A 65 14.49 -2.86 1.94
CA VAL A 65 15.40 -3.68 2.76
C VAL A 65 15.86 -4.95 2.07
N SER A 66 15.10 -5.43 1.08
CA SER A 66 15.43 -6.67 0.39
C SER A 66 14.78 -6.73 -0.99
N VAL A 67 15.40 -7.53 -1.85
CA VAL A 67 14.77 -8.09 -3.06
C VAL A 67 14.71 -9.60 -2.86
N VAL A 68 13.55 -10.18 -3.14
CA VAL A 68 13.34 -11.63 -3.15
C VAL A 68 13.05 -12.05 -4.57
N GLU A 69 13.79 -13.07 -5.04
CA GLU A 69 13.57 -13.70 -6.34
C GLU A 69 13.13 -15.14 -6.10
N GLU A 70 11.86 -15.44 -6.34
CA GLU A 70 11.31 -16.79 -6.20
C GLU A 70 10.61 -17.21 -7.50
N ARG A 71 11.01 -18.37 -8.03
CA ARG A 71 10.38 -19.00 -9.21
C ARG A 71 10.27 -18.07 -10.44
N GLY A 72 11.23 -17.16 -10.60
CA GLY A 72 11.27 -16.21 -11.71
C GLY A 72 10.49 -14.91 -11.48
N SER A 73 9.91 -14.71 -10.28
CA SER A 73 9.26 -13.47 -9.90
C SER A 73 10.15 -12.66 -8.96
N LYS A 74 10.39 -11.39 -9.29
CA LYS A 74 11.15 -10.44 -8.47
C LYS A 74 10.20 -9.59 -7.61
N GLN A 75 10.53 -9.45 -6.34
CA GLN A 75 9.73 -8.68 -5.38
C GLN A 75 10.60 -7.87 -4.44
N TRP A 76 10.32 -6.58 -4.36
CA TRP A 76 10.91 -5.68 -3.36
C TRP A 76 10.13 -5.75 -2.05
N ILE A 77 10.87 -5.76 -0.95
CA ILE A 77 10.34 -5.62 0.40
C ILE A 77 10.68 -4.22 0.90
N ILE A 78 9.64 -3.41 1.11
CA ILE A 78 9.75 -2.05 1.63
C ILE A 78 9.26 -2.05 3.08
N GLU A 79 10.16 -1.78 4.01
CA GLU A 79 9.82 -1.62 5.42
C GLU A 79 9.31 -0.22 5.72
N GLU A 80 8.22 -0.16 6.47
CA GLU A 80 7.70 1.07 7.05
C GLU A 80 8.01 1.11 8.55
N ARG A 81 8.63 2.19 9.00
CA ARG A 81 9.02 2.43 10.39
C ARG A 81 8.73 3.89 10.77
N PHE A 82 8.72 4.16 12.07
CA PHE A 82 8.77 5.53 12.59
C PHE A 82 9.99 5.67 13.52
N THR A 83 10.63 6.84 13.54
CA THR A 83 11.89 7.05 14.29
C THR A 83 11.78 6.65 15.76
N ASN A 84 10.64 6.93 16.39
CA ASN A 84 10.40 6.64 17.80
C ASN A 84 9.59 5.35 18.04
N ALA A 85 9.40 4.52 17.01
CA ALA A 85 8.76 3.21 17.14
C ALA A 85 9.81 2.12 17.41
N GLU A 86 9.57 1.30 18.43
CA GLU A 86 10.45 0.18 18.81
C GLU A 86 10.51 -0.93 17.74
N HIS A 87 9.46 -1.04 16.92
CA HIS A 87 9.30 -2.14 15.97
C HIS A 87 8.93 -1.66 14.57
N VAL A 88 9.15 -2.53 13.59
CA VAL A 88 8.64 -2.35 12.21
C VAL A 88 7.13 -2.26 12.26
N ILE A 89 6.57 -1.26 11.58
CA ILE A 89 5.11 -1.10 11.47
C ILE A 89 4.55 -2.13 10.51
N GLY A 90 5.19 -2.23 9.35
CA GLY A 90 4.81 -3.20 8.34
C GLY A 90 5.84 -3.33 7.22
N ARG A 91 5.62 -4.35 6.39
CA ARG A 91 6.40 -4.61 5.18
C ARG A 91 5.46 -4.64 3.99
N LEU A 92 5.79 -3.85 2.97
CA LEU A 92 5.07 -3.80 1.71
C LEU A 92 5.82 -4.68 0.70
N TYR A 93 5.07 -5.51 -0.02
CA TYR A 93 5.61 -6.45 -1.00
C TYR A 93 5.20 -5.97 -2.39
N VAL A 94 6.17 -5.45 -3.14
CA VAL A 94 5.95 -4.83 -4.46
C VAL A 94 6.64 -5.64 -5.54
N ASP A 95 5.90 -6.05 -6.57
CA ASP A 95 6.46 -6.81 -7.70
C ASP A 95 7.10 -5.91 -8.78
N GLU A 96 7.73 -6.54 -9.78
CA GLU A 96 8.38 -5.90 -10.93
C GLU A 96 7.47 -4.96 -11.74
N GLU A 97 6.16 -5.21 -11.75
CA GLU A 97 5.17 -4.36 -12.42
C GLU A 97 4.77 -3.12 -11.59
N ARG A 98 5.37 -2.96 -10.40
CA ARG A 98 5.05 -1.95 -9.38
C ARG A 98 3.66 -2.14 -8.77
N LEU A 99 3.20 -3.38 -8.65
CA LEU A 99 1.97 -3.72 -7.93
C LEU A 99 2.29 -4.14 -6.50
N LEU A 100 1.55 -3.56 -5.56
CA LEU A 100 1.47 -3.99 -4.18
C LEU A 100 0.67 -5.30 -4.11
N THR A 101 1.37 -6.39 -3.84
CA THR A 101 0.80 -7.73 -3.77
C THR A 101 0.41 -8.12 -2.35
N ALA A 102 1.15 -7.63 -1.35
CA ALA A 102 0.89 -7.94 0.05
C ALA A 102 1.40 -6.85 1.01
N ILE A 103 0.80 -6.83 2.19
CA ILE A 103 1.28 -6.10 3.36
C ILE A 103 1.44 -7.06 4.52
N GLU A 104 2.56 -6.98 5.23
CA GLU A 104 2.75 -7.64 6.50
C GLU A 104 2.66 -6.62 7.61
N ILE A 105 1.87 -6.93 8.64
CA ILE A 105 1.69 -6.08 9.81
C ILE A 105 2.14 -6.87 11.02
N GLU A 106 3.03 -6.29 11.81
CA GLU A 106 3.51 -6.87 13.07
C GLU A 106 2.76 -6.23 14.24
N ASN A 107 2.24 -7.05 15.15
CA ASN A 107 1.63 -6.55 16.37
C ASN A 107 2.67 -6.34 17.48
N LYS A 108 2.26 -5.72 18.60
CA LYS A 108 3.14 -5.48 19.77
C LYS A 108 3.76 -6.74 20.41
N LYS A 109 3.32 -7.94 20.01
CA LYS A 109 3.84 -9.23 20.47
C LYS A 109 4.81 -9.87 19.47
N GLY A 110 5.11 -9.20 18.35
CA GLY A 110 5.90 -9.74 17.25
C GLY A 110 5.16 -10.75 16.38
N GLU A 111 3.82 -10.86 16.51
CA GLU A 111 3.03 -11.71 15.63
C GLU A 111 2.81 -10.99 14.30
N VAL A 112 3.19 -11.64 13.20
CA VAL A 112 3.08 -11.08 11.84
C VAL A 112 1.82 -11.62 11.17
N ALA A 113 0.97 -10.72 10.66
CA ALA A 113 -0.14 -11.05 9.78
C ALA A 113 0.19 -10.59 8.35
N LYS A 114 0.15 -11.52 7.39
CA LYS A 114 0.33 -11.22 5.96
C LYS A 114 -1.02 -11.13 5.26
N LEU A 115 -1.30 -9.96 4.71
CA LEU A 115 -2.54 -9.62 4.02
C LEU A 115 -2.22 -9.42 2.53
N ARG A 116 -2.84 -10.20 1.64
CA ARG A 116 -2.61 -10.14 0.19
C ARG A 116 -3.73 -9.43 -0.55
N TYR A 117 -3.38 -8.61 -1.52
CA TYR A 117 -4.32 -8.04 -2.46
C TYR A 117 -4.63 -9.05 -3.57
N ASP A 118 -5.92 -9.17 -3.92
CA ASP A 118 -6.40 -10.09 -4.96
C ASP A 118 -7.54 -9.42 -5.77
N PRO A 119 -7.27 -8.90 -6.99
CA PRO A 119 -5.95 -8.80 -7.62
C PRO A 119 -5.03 -7.79 -6.91
N PRO A 120 -3.69 -7.85 -7.14
CA PRO A 120 -2.74 -6.83 -6.70
C PRO A 120 -3.12 -5.41 -7.15
N VAL A 121 -2.69 -4.40 -6.40
CA VAL A 121 -3.05 -2.99 -6.66
C VAL A 121 -1.79 -2.16 -6.94
N PRO A 122 -1.84 -1.11 -7.79
CA PRO A 122 -0.65 -0.30 -8.06
C PRO A 122 -0.06 0.30 -6.77
N TYR A 123 1.23 0.08 -6.53
CA TYR A 123 1.97 0.72 -5.43
C TYR A 123 2.22 2.20 -5.75
N GLN A 124 2.67 2.47 -6.97
CA GLN A 124 2.80 3.80 -7.56
C GLN A 124 1.97 3.85 -8.84
N LEU A 125 1.07 4.83 -8.92
CA LEU A 125 0.26 5.06 -10.12
C LEU A 125 1.05 6.00 -11.04
N THR A 126 1.37 5.54 -12.25
CA THR A 126 2.14 6.35 -13.23
C THR A 126 1.45 6.47 -14.58
N GLU A 127 0.31 5.80 -14.80
CA GLU A 127 -0.31 5.61 -16.12
C GLU A 127 -1.78 6.07 -16.13
N LEU A 128 -2.02 7.35 -15.87
CA LEU A 128 -3.35 7.94 -15.97
C LEU A 128 -3.23 9.39 -16.43
N ASP A 129 -3.93 9.75 -17.51
CA ASP A 129 -3.99 11.13 -17.99
C ASP A 129 -4.72 12.03 -16.98
N VAL A 130 -4.36 13.31 -16.96
CA VAL A 130 -4.99 14.29 -16.07
C VAL A 130 -6.51 14.36 -16.30
N GLY A 131 -7.26 14.39 -15.20
CA GLY A 131 -8.72 14.40 -15.19
C GLY A 131 -9.37 13.03 -15.41
N LYS A 132 -8.60 11.97 -15.70
CA LYS A 132 -9.11 10.60 -15.81
C LYS A 132 -9.17 9.90 -14.47
N ASP A 133 -10.03 8.90 -14.40
CA ASP A 133 -10.18 8.00 -13.28
C ASP A 133 -9.96 6.53 -13.68
N ARG A 134 -9.58 5.72 -12.69
CA ARG A 134 -9.47 4.26 -12.79
C ARG A 134 -10.12 3.65 -11.55
N THR A 135 -10.97 2.65 -11.76
CA THR A 135 -11.56 1.85 -10.68
C THR A 135 -10.93 0.46 -10.67
N ILE A 136 -10.58 -0.02 -9.47
CA ILE A 136 -10.09 -1.38 -9.23
C ILE A 136 -10.94 -1.99 -8.12
N ASP A 137 -11.55 -3.13 -8.41
CA ASP A 137 -12.16 -3.98 -7.39
C ASP A 137 -11.12 -5.03 -6.97
N THR A 138 -10.85 -5.11 -5.66
CA THR A 138 -9.86 -6.02 -5.06
C THR A 138 -10.36 -6.56 -3.73
N ALA A 139 -9.71 -7.57 -3.18
CA ALA A 139 -9.91 -8.02 -1.81
C ALA A 139 -8.58 -8.12 -1.08
N LEU A 140 -8.57 -7.65 0.16
CA LEU A 140 -7.46 -7.93 1.08
C LEU A 140 -7.75 -9.26 1.79
N ARG A 141 -6.91 -10.27 1.59
CA ARG A 141 -7.10 -11.65 2.06
C ARG A 141 -6.02 -12.07 3.05
N MET A 142 -6.37 -12.97 3.97
CA MET A 142 -5.40 -13.63 4.85
C MET A 142 -5.53 -15.15 4.72
N ASP A 143 -4.44 -15.82 4.30
CA ASP A 143 -4.43 -17.26 4.06
C ASP A 143 -4.88 -18.09 5.26
N SER A 144 -4.55 -17.63 6.47
CA SER A 144 -4.69 -18.41 7.69
C SER A 144 -6.08 -18.35 8.32
N ALA A 145 -7.02 -17.53 7.82
CA ALA A 145 -8.24 -17.24 8.59
C ALA A 145 -9.55 -17.14 7.81
N ASP A 146 -9.61 -17.56 6.55
CA ASP A 146 -10.82 -17.39 5.71
C ASP A 146 -11.30 -15.92 5.68
N PHE A 147 -10.37 -14.98 5.92
CA PHE A 147 -10.65 -13.56 5.98
C PHE A 147 -10.50 -12.95 4.60
N ALA A 148 -11.52 -12.20 4.18
CA ALA A 148 -11.47 -11.37 3.00
C ALA A 148 -12.15 -10.02 3.30
N LEU A 149 -11.51 -8.93 2.87
CA LEU A 149 -12.06 -7.58 2.91
C LEU A 149 -12.17 -7.06 1.47
N PRO A 150 -13.32 -7.26 0.81
CA PRO A 150 -13.60 -6.67 -0.48
C PRO A 150 -13.50 -5.15 -0.40
N SER A 151 -12.83 -4.57 -1.38
CA SER A 151 -12.49 -3.16 -1.43
C SER A 151 -12.61 -2.65 -2.87
N LYS A 152 -13.25 -1.49 -3.01
CA LYS A 152 -13.29 -0.73 -4.26
C LYS A 152 -12.33 0.45 -4.14
N ILE A 153 -11.39 0.56 -5.07
CA ILE A 153 -10.41 1.64 -5.14
C ILE A 153 -10.72 2.49 -6.36
N VAL A 154 -11.03 3.76 -6.15
CA VAL A 154 -11.21 4.74 -7.23
C VAL A 154 -10.04 5.71 -7.17
N THR A 155 -9.25 5.76 -8.24
CA THR A 155 -8.12 6.69 -8.39
C THR A 155 -8.47 7.73 -9.44
N GLN A 156 -8.24 8.99 -9.15
CA GLN A 156 -8.34 10.11 -10.08
C GLN A 156 -6.97 10.77 -10.23
N ARG A 157 -6.55 11.04 -11.47
CA ARG A 157 -5.39 11.90 -11.75
C ARG A 157 -5.83 13.36 -11.70
N LEU A 158 -5.21 14.14 -10.84
CA LEU A 158 -5.40 15.59 -10.72
C LEU A 158 -4.30 16.33 -11.50
N GLU A 159 -4.35 17.66 -11.54
CA GLU A 159 -3.30 18.47 -12.19
C GLU A 159 -1.96 18.33 -11.47
N ASP A 160 -0.86 18.50 -12.20
CA ASP A 160 0.48 18.39 -11.65
C ASP A 160 0.79 19.60 -10.77
N GLU A 161 1.43 19.37 -9.63
CA GLU A 161 1.73 20.42 -8.67
C GLU A 161 3.23 20.54 -8.43
N THR A 162 3.69 21.76 -8.17
CA THR A 162 5.04 21.96 -7.62
C THR A 162 4.97 21.85 -6.11
N ILE A 163 5.79 20.98 -5.53
CA ILE A 163 5.84 20.75 -4.09
C ILE A 163 7.22 21.12 -3.57
N THR A 164 7.27 22.05 -2.63
CA THR A 164 8.49 22.44 -1.91
C THR A 164 8.52 21.78 -0.55
N THR A 165 9.64 21.16 -0.22
CA THR A 165 9.88 20.42 1.03
C THR A 165 11.29 20.69 1.54
N GLU A 166 11.66 20.14 2.69
CA GLU A 166 13.06 20.19 3.17
C GLU A 166 14.02 19.42 2.24
N ALA A 167 13.53 18.40 1.53
CA ALA A 167 14.33 17.64 0.56
C ALA A 167 14.59 18.39 -0.75
N GLY A 168 13.91 19.53 -0.98
CA GLY A 168 14.03 20.33 -2.20
C GLY A 168 12.69 20.74 -2.81
N GLU A 169 12.78 21.33 -4.01
CA GLU A 169 11.63 21.73 -4.83
C GLU A 169 11.43 20.73 -5.97
N PHE A 170 10.21 20.19 -6.09
CA PHE A 170 9.84 19.17 -7.07
C PHE A 170 8.76 19.69 -8.01
N VAL A 171 9.16 20.07 -9.23
CA VAL A 171 8.28 20.67 -10.24
C VAL A 171 7.59 19.58 -11.06
N GLY A 172 6.26 19.64 -11.14
CA GLY A 172 5.49 18.67 -11.94
C GLY A 172 5.29 17.34 -11.21
N CYS A 173 5.04 17.37 -9.90
CA CYS A 173 4.66 16.18 -9.16
C CYS A 173 3.35 15.62 -9.72
N LEU A 174 3.33 14.31 -9.99
CA LEU A 174 2.12 13.60 -10.39
C LEU A 174 1.17 13.50 -9.19
N HIS A 175 0.02 14.16 -9.27
CA HIS A 175 -0.96 14.25 -8.19
C HIS A 175 -2.13 13.31 -8.42
N TYR A 176 -2.37 12.43 -7.45
CA TYR A 176 -3.46 11.46 -7.48
C TYR A 176 -4.33 11.59 -6.25
N LYS A 177 -5.64 11.51 -6.46
CA LYS A 177 -6.63 11.32 -5.40
C LYS A 177 -7.16 9.89 -5.46
N THR A 178 -7.06 9.15 -4.38
CA THR A 178 -7.51 7.77 -4.27
C THR A 178 -8.55 7.64 -3.17
N THR A 179 -9.71 7.08 -3.48
CA THR A 179 -10.73 6.74 -2.50
C THR A 179 -10.86 5.22 -2.43
N ILE A 180 -10.65 4.65 -1.24
CA ILE A 180 -10.82 3.24 -0.94
C ILE A 180 -12.08 3.09 -0.11
N SER A 181 -12.98 2.23 -0.57
CA SER A 181 -14.20 1.87 0.14
C SER A 181 -14.24 0.38 0.38
N SER A 182 -14.36 -0.02 1.65
CA SER A 182 -14.44 -1.41 2.07
C SER A 182 -15.63 -1.60 3.01
N THR A 183 -16.13 -2.82 3.10
CA THR A 183 -17.17 -3.16 4.10
C THR A 183 -16.70 -4.36 4.91
N PHE A 184 -16.55 -4.16 6.22
CA PHE A 184 -16.33 -5.26 7.14
C PHE A 184 -17.67 -5.94 7.43
N ASP A 185 -17.78 -7.19 7.01
CA ASP A 185 -18.92 -8.03 7.38
C ASP A 185 -18.56 -8.79 8.66
N ILE A 186 -19.18 -8.38 9.77
CA ILE A 186 -19.19 -9.16 11.00
C ILE A 186 -20.59 -9.75 11.16
N LYS A 187 -20.70 -10.92 11.81
CA LYS A 187 -21.96 -11.68 11.93
C LYS A 187 -23.21 -10.87 12.33
N ILE A 188 -23.02 -9.73 12.99
CA ILE A 188 -24.09 -8.88 13.53
C ILE A 188 -24.25 -7.53 12.82
N ALA A 189 -23.31 -7.14 11.94
CA ALA A 189 -23.31 -5.82 11.31
C ALA A 189 -22.38 -5.75 10.10
N LYS A 190 -22.74 -4.87 9.15
CA LYS A 190 -21.85 -4.44 8.07
C LYS A 190 -21.32 -3.06 8.41
N ILE A 191 -20.00 -2.91 8.46
CA ILE A 191 -19.34 -1.68 8.86
C ILE A 191 -18.64 -1.10 7.62
N PRO A 192 -19.17 -0.01 7.02
CA PRO A 192 -18.47 0.66 5.94
C PRO A 192 -17.24 1.36 6.50
N VAL A 193 -16.13 1.26 5.76
CA VAL A 193 -14.90 2.00 6.03
C VAL A 193 -14.49 2.69 4.74
N THR A 194 -14.27 3.99 4.84
CA THR A 194 -13.79 4.82 3.75
C THR A 194 -12.47 5.45 4.11
N GLU A 195 -11.60 5.51 3.12
CA GLU A 195 -10.29 6.12 3.20
C GLU A 195 -10.05 6.92 1.92
N GLU A 196 -9.51 8.11 2.07
CA GLU A 196 -9.10 8.98 0.97
C GLU A 196 -7.60 9.27 1.13
N ARG A 197 -6.87 9.21 0.03
CA ARG A 197 -5.45 9.59 -0.03
C ARG A 197 -5.23 10.54 -1.19
N GLU A 198 -4.58 11.65 -0.93
CA GLU A 198 -3.95 12.45 -1.97
C GLU A 198 -2.45 12.21 -1.93
N ARG A 199 -1.85 11.96 -3.09
CA ARG A 199 -0.44 11.56 -3.20
C ARG A 199 0.23 12.29 -4.34
N TRP A 200 1.43 12.78 -4.09
CA TRP A 200 2.28 13.46 -5.05
C TRP A 200 3.55 12.64 -5.26
N TYR A 201 3.80 12.21 -6.48
CA TYR A 201 4.98 11.44 -6.86
C TYR A 201 5.88 12.25 -7.78
N HIS A 202 7.20 12.07 -7.66
CA HIS A 202 8.16 12.70 -8.56
C HIS A 202 9.21 11.69 -9.03
N PRO A 203 9.59 11.68 -10.32
CA PRO A 203 10.58 10.73 -10.85
C PRO A 203 11.94 10.85 -10.17
N ASP A 204 12.40 12.06 -9.83
CA ASP A 204 13.72 12.27 -9.22
C ASP A 204 13.91 11.58 -7.86
N VAL A 205 12.82 11.28 -7.16
CA VAL A 205 12.86 10.54 -5.89
C VAL A 205 12.42 9.08 -6.05
N ASN A 206 11.98 8.67 -7.26
CA ASN A 206 11.38 7.38 -7.57
C ASN A 206 10.32 6.95 -6.53
N GLY A 207 9.53 7.93 -6.07
CA GLY A 207 8.85 7.83 -4.80
C GLY A 207 7.83 8.93 -4.53
N LEU A 208 7.26 8.85 -3.33
CA LEU A 208 6.28 9.80 -2.83
C LEU A 208 6.99 11.04 -2.29
N VAL A 209 6.54 12.24 -2.70
CA VAL A 209 6.99 13.54 -2.17
C VAL A 209 6.08 14.03 -1.06
N LYS A 210 4.77 13.81 -1.20
CA LYS A 210 3.75 14.22 -0.22
C LYS A 210 2.60 13.23 -0.22
N GLU A 211 2.03 12.96 0.95
CA GLU A 211 0.75 12.25 1.11
C GLU A 211 -0.13 12.99 2.11
N VAL A 212 -1.41 13.16 1.76
CA VAL A 212 -2.47 13.56 2.70
C VAL A 212 -3.44 12.39 2.79
N TYR A 213 -3.60 11.86 3.99
CA TYR A 213 -4.39 10.69 4.30
C TYR A 213 -5.61 11.12 5.12
N ARG A 214 -6.81 10.71 4.73
CA ARG A 214 -8.05 10.96 5.46
C ARG A 214 -8.80 9.66 5.67
N LYS A 215 -9.13 9.35 6.92
CA LYS A 215 -9.96 8.20 7.25
C LYS A 215 -11.32 8.67 7.69
N GLY A 216 -12.37 8.07 7.12
CA GLY A 216 -13.74 8.37 7.51
C GLY A 216 -14.05 7.96 8.96
N PRO A 217 -15.10 8.56 9.57
CA PRO A 217 -15.61 8.09 10.84
C PRO A 217 -16.12 6.65 10.71
N VAL A 218 -16.01 5.88 11.78
CA VAL A 218 -16.50 4.50 11.84
C VAL A 218 -17.48 4.39 12.99
N LYS A 219 -18.65 3.79 12.74
CA LYS A 219 -19.67 3.54 13.76
C LYS A 219 -20.08 2.08 13.75
N LEU A 220 -20.01 1.45 14.91
CA LEU A 220 -20.48 0.09 15.14
C LEU A 220 -21.26 0.04 16.46
N LEU A 221 -22.57 -0.17 16.38
CA LEU A 221 -23.46 -0.23 17.54
C LEU A 221 -23.29 1.03 18.43
N SER A 222 -22.86 0.85 19.68
CA SER A 222 -22.59 1.93 20.65
C SER A 222 -21.18 2.51 20.58
N TRP A 223 -20.30 1.91 19.77
CA TRP A 223 -18.95 2.41 19.57
C TRP A 223 -18.89 3.27 18.32
N SER A 224 -18.21 4.41 18.42
CA SER A 224 -17.90 5.28 17.29
C SER A 224 -16.51 5.84 17.43
N ARG A 225 -15.88 6.08 16.30
CA ARG A 225 -14.63 6.80 16.20
C ARG A 225 -14.77 7.89 15.16
N GLU A 226 -14.27 9.06 15.49
CA GLU A 226 -14.17 10.17 14.54
C GLU A 226 -13.22 9.83 13.38
N GLY A 227 -13.41 10.54 12.28
CA GLY A 227 -12.43 10.52 11.20
C GLY A 227 -11.15 11.24 11.63
N TYR A 228 -10.08 11.06 10.86
CA TYR A 228 -8.86 11.81 11.08
C TYR A 228 -8.15 12.12 9.77
N THR A 229 -7.26 13.11 9.83
CA THR A 229 -6.34 13.47 8.76
C THR A 229 -4.91 13.25 9.25
N ALA A 230 -4.05 12.78 8.36
CA ALA A 230 -2.61 12.71 8.57
C ALA A 230 -1.88 13.17 7.31
N THR A 231 -0.69 13.74 7.47
CA THR A 231 0.12 14.25 6.36
C THR A 231 1.53 13.68 6.47
N SER A 232 2.13 13.30 5.35
CA SER A 232 3.56 12.97 5.26
C SER A 232 4.21 13.86 4.20
N LEU A 233 5.28 14.57 4.56
CA LEU A 233 6.03 15.44 3.65
C LEU A 233 7.49 15.01 3.61
N LEU A 234 8.06 14.82 2.43
CA LEU A 234 9.41 14.28 2.26
C LEU A 234 10.45 15.24 2.86
N THR A 235 11.31 14.72 3.75
CA THR A 235 12.42 15.47 4.36
C THR A 235 13.77 15.04 3.79
N ALA A 236 13.92 13.76 3.45
CA ALA A 236 15.11 13.24 2.80
C ALA A 236 14.82 12.01 1.93
N PHE A 237 15.66 11.78 0.92
CA PHE A 237 15.65 10.56 0.12
C PHE A 237 17.08 10.20 -0.33
N GLY A 238 17.33 8.92 -0.55
CA GLY A 238 18.64 8.46 -1.02
C GLY A 238 18.86 6.98 -0.78
N LYS A 239 20.13 6.59 -0.61
CA LYS A 239 20.54 5.23 -0.25
C LYS A 239 21.16 5.20 1.13
N GLU A 240 20.70 4.28 1.97
CA GLU A 240 21.33 3.93 3.25
C GLU A 240 21.65 2.44 3.28
N GLN A 241 22.78 2.07 3.89
CA GLN A 241 23.11 0.66 4.07
C GLN A 241 22.03 -0.03 4.91
N VAL A 242 21.46 -1.10 4.37
CA VAL A 242 20.58 -1.98 5.13
C VAL A 242 21.46 -2.70 6.15
N ARG A 243 21.35 -2.32 7.43
CA ARG A 243 21.97 -3.10 8.51
C ARG A 243 21.33 -4.47 8.48
N ALA A 244 22.13 -5.51 8.25
CA ALA A 244 21.66 -6.89 8.31
C ALA A 244 20.94 -7.10 9.65
N GLN A 245 19.61 -7.23 9.63
CA GLN A 245 18.89 -7.69 10.78
C GLN A 245 19.27 -9.17 10.97
N ILE A 246 20.18 -9.41 11.91
CA ILE A 246 20.48 -10.75 12.40
C ILE A 246 19.20 -11.29 13.03
N GLY A 247 18.43 -12.09 12.28
CA GLY A 247 17.33 -12.86 12.87
C GLY A 247 16.13 -13.11 11.97
N ALA A 248 16.28 -13.92 10.93
CA ALA A 248 15.27 -14.91 10.50
C ALA A 248 15.76 -15.82 9.35
N THR A 249 17.06 -16.06 9.19
CA THR A 249 17.48 -17.23 8.40
C THR A 249 17.29 -18.46 9.27
N ARG A 250 16.05 -18.95 9.36
CA ARG A 250 15.81 -20.33 9.79
C ARG A 250 16.28 -21.21 8.64
N ARG A 251 17.60 -21.43 8.56
CA ARG A 251 18.21 -22.48 7.75
C ARG A 251 17.50 -23.79 8.10
N THR A 252 16.69 -24.29 7.20
CA THR A 252 16.29 -25.68 7.16
C THR A 252 17.41 -26.47 6.49
N ASP A 253 18.57 -26.54 7.15
CA ASP A 253 19.63 -27.47 6.80
C ASP A 253 19.92 -28.30 8.04
N ASP A 254 19.13 -29.36 8.22
CA ASP A 254 19.48 -30.47 9.11
C ASP A 254 18.96 -31.77 8.46
N GLU A 255 19.64 -32.18 7.39
CA GLU A 255 19.67 -33.59 6.98
C GLU A 255 20.69 -34.31 7.88
N GLY A 256 20.17 -35.03 8.87
CA GLY A 256 21.00 -35.78 9.82
C GLY A 256 20.20 -36.74 10.70
N GLU A 257 19.82 -37.88 10.12
CA GLU A 257 19.55 -39.18 10.75
C GLU A 257 18.66 -39.32 12.03
N ARG A 258 17.51 -39.97 11.82
CA ARG A 258 16.88 -41.02 12.66
C ARG A 258 16.84 -40.83 14.19
N LYS A 259 15.62 -40.64 14.70
CA LYS A 259 14.88 -41.66 15.47
C LYS A 259 13.38 -41.37 15.45
N GLN A 260 12.59 -42.38 15.08
CA GLN A 260 11.13 -42.35 15.18
C GLN A 260 10.73 -42.19 16.65
N GLN A 261 10.07 -41.07 16.97
CA GLN A 261 9.36 -40.87 18.23
C GLN A 261 7.97 -40.32 17.91
N PRO A 262 6.90 -40.82 18.55
CA PRO A 262 5.54 -40.74 18.01
C PRO A 262 4.92 -39.36 18.18
N ASN A 263 4.18 -38.95 17.14
CA ASN A 263 3.04 -38.02 17.15
C ASN A 263 2.98 -37.00 18.28
N ASN A 264 3.52 -35.81 18.03
CA ASN A 264 3.17 -34.62 18.79
C ASN A 264 2.78 -33.50 17.80
N PRO A 265 1.48 -33.28 17.51
CA PRO A 265 1.04 -32.20 16.65
C PRO A 265 1.03 -30.91 17.48
N ARG A 266 2.21 -30.33 17.66
CA ARG A 266 2.36 -28.93 18.07
C ARG A 266 3.16 -28.17 17.01
N SER A 267 2.75 -28.31 15.74
CA SER A 267 2.82 -27.14 14.87
C SER A 267 1.92 -26.09 15.54
N ARG A 268 2.46 -24.89 15.79
CA ARG A 268 1.66 -23.75 16.27
C ARG A 268 0.70 -23.39 15.15
N ALA A 269 -0.41 -24.12 15.07
CA ALA A 269 -1.56 -23.74 14.29
C ALA A 269 -1.94 -22.35 14.79
N PHE A 270 -1.79 -21.37 13.90
CA PHE A 270 -2.35 -20.04 14.10
C PHE A 270 -3.84 -20.24 14.34
N SER A 271 -4.27 -20.12 15.60
CA SER A 271 -5.68 -20.25 15.94
C SER A 271 -6.44 -19.20 15.15
N ARG A 272 -7.58 -19.58 14.54
CA ARG A 272 -8.52 -18.62 13.92
C ARG A 272 -8.79 -17.44 14.86
N THR A 273 -8.81 -17.68 16.18
CA THR A 273 -8.98 -16.65 17.21
C THR A 273 -7.83 -15.64 17.25
N THR A 274 -6.57 -16.05 17.07
CA THR A 274 -5.41 -15.14 17.08
C THR A 274 -5.40 -14.27 15.83
N ALA A 275 -5.72 -14.83 14.67
CA ALA A 275 -5.83 -14.08 13.43
C ALA A 275 -6.97 -13.02 13.49
N TYR A 276 -8.11 -13.39 14.09
CA TYR A 276 -9.19 -12.45 14.41
C TYR A 276 -8.76 -11.39 15.44
N LEU A 277 -7.90 -11.71 16.42
CA LEU A 277 -7.42 -10.76 17.43
C LEU A 277 -6.33 -9.82 16.91
N VAL A 278 -5.52 -10.21 15.93
CA VAL A 278 -4.59 -9.30 15.23
C VAL A 278 -5.39 -8.33 14.36
N LEU A 279 -6.41 -8.82 13.64
CA LEU A 279 -7.34 -7.97 12.91
C LEU A 279 -8.17 -7.09 13.83
N LEU A 280 -8.71 -7.59 14.94
CA LEU A 280 -9.41 -6.78 15.95
C LEU A 280 -8.45 -5.87 16.72
N GLY A 281 -7.16 -6.20 16.86
CA GLY A 281 -6.15 -5.29 17.42
C GLY A 281 -5.78 -4.17 16.45
N ALA A 282 -5.77 -4.48 15.15
CA ALA A 282 -5.63 -3.51 14.06
C ALA A 282 -6.95 -2.82 13.67
N ILE A 283 -8.11 -3.32 14.15
CA ILE A 283 -9.49 -2.82 13.94
C ILE A 283 -10.13 -2.28 15.24
N GLY A 284 -9.40 -2.31 16.36
CA GLY A 284 -9.90 -1.91 17.68
C GLY A 284 -10.67 -3.03 18.39
N ILE A 285 -10.05 -3.57 19.44
CA ILE A 285 -10.68 -4.39 20.46
C ILE A 285 -11.71 -3.47 21.13
N VAL A 286 -13.02 -3.66 20.91
CA VAL A 286 -14.12 -3.63 21.90
C VAL A 286 -15.43 -3.99 21.16
N ALA A 287 -15.82 -5.26 21.15
CA ALA A 287 -17.23 -5.64 20.91
C ALA A 287 -17.59 -7.05 21.43
N VAL A 288 -16.60 -7.93 21.68
CA VAL A 288 -16.91 -9.30 22.15
C VAL A 288 -17.04 -9.40 23.68
N GLY A 289 -16.51 -8.43 24.43
CA GLY A 289 -16.60 -8.40 25.90
C GLY A 289 -18.03 -8.25 26.44
N SER A 290 -18.91 -7.52 25.72
CA SER A 290 -20.25 -7.21 26.21
C SER A 290 -21.29 -8.31 25.96
N TYR A 291 -21.02 -9.26 25.04
CA TYR A 291 -21.98 -10.34 24.76
C TYR A 291 -21.79 -11.56 25.67
N ILE A 292 -20.59 -11.78 26.22
CA ILE A 292 -20.32 -12.93 27.10
C ILE A 292 -20.69 -12.64 28.58
N PHE A 293 -20.67 -11.38 29.02
CA PHE A 293 -21.13 -11.01 30.39
C PHE A 293 -22.63 -10.76 30.54
N GLY A 294 -23.38 -10.65 29.43
CA GLY A 294 -24.83 -10.47 29.45
C GLY A 294 -25.65 -11.75 29.70
N ARG A 295 -25.01 -12.93 29.68
CA ARG A 295 -25.72 -14.23 29.79
C ARG A 295 -25.57 -14.94 31.14
N THR A 296 -24.82 -14.38 32.08
CA THR A 296 -24.62 -14.96 33.43
C THR A 296 -25.38 -14.24 34.55
N LYS A 297 -26.22 -13.24 34.23
CA LYS A 297 -27.07 -12.54 35.23
C LYS A 297 -28.56 -12.93 35.24
N GLY A 298 -28.92 -14.07 34.65
CA GLY A 298 -30.31 -14.54 34.57
C GLY A 298 -30.60 -15.89 35.26
N LEU A 299 -29.73 -16.35 36.16
CA LEU A 299 -29.92 -17.59 36.94
C LEU A 299 -29.36 -17.40 38.36
N ARG A 300 -29.97 -16.50 39.13
CA ARG A 300 -30.03 -16.48 40.59
C ARG A 300 -31.15 -15.51 40.96
N ASP A 301 -31.89 -15.87 42.02
CA ASP A 301 -33.20 -15.36 42.45
C ASP A 301 -34.31 -16.21 41.80
N SER A 302 -34.85 -17.28 42.42
CA SER A 302 -35.30 -17.46 43.83
C SER A 302 -36.21 -16.33 44.28
#